data_AF-A0A4Q8M7P3-F1
#
_entry.id   AF-A0A4Q8M7P3-F1
#
_cell.length_a   1.000
_cell.length_b   1.000
_cell.length_c   1.000
_cell.angle_alpha   90.00
_cell.angle_beta   90.00
_cell.angle_gamma   90.00
#
_symmetry.space_group_name_H-M   'P 1'
#
loop_
_entity.id
_entity.type
_entity.pdbx_description
1 polymer ?
#
loop_
_entity_poly.entity_id
_entity_poly.type
_entity_poly.pdbx_seq_one_letter_code
_entity_poly.pdbx_strand_id
1 'polypeptide(L)'
;MSDAAVEQPFSVVFEDDGETGYFYAHRWNTALALWEIVDALHVYNVEDVVDRQVPAEVKIGWSRDDAKAVLFINDQAQAAFDFPGKCGYCRSEFPAPARDSGWRRPAWSDEVEGLFA
;
A
#
# COMPACT_ATOMS: atom_id res chain seq x y z
N MET A 1 -0.41 -27.69 22.67
CA MET A 1 -1.18 -26.62 22.00
C MET A 1 -0.16 -25.89 21.13
N SER A 2 -0.29 -25.94 19.81
CA SER A 2 0.59 -25.16 18.93
C SER A 2 0.24 -23.69 19.13
N ASP A 3 1.23 -22.86 19.44
CA ASP A 3 1.12 -21.42 19.23
C ASP A 3 0.72 -21.23 17.77
N ALA A 4 -0.54 -20.92 17.52
CA ALA A 4 -0.90 -20.30 16.26
C ALA A 4 -0.13 -18.99 16.28
N ALA A 5 0.89 -18.86 15.42
CA ALA A 5 1.61 -17.61 15.25
C ALA A 5 0.55 -16.55 14.98
N VAL A 6 0.31 -15.67 15.95
CA VAL A 6 -0.50 -14.47 15.73
C VAL A 6 0.21 -13.75 14.60
N GLU A 7 -0.43 -13.74 13.42
CA GLU A 7 0.10 -13.03 12.26
C GLU A 7 0.26 -11.58 12.72
N GLN A 8 1.49 -11.07 12.68
CA GLN A 8 1.79 -9.76 13.25
C GLN A 8 1.02 -8.69 12.47
N PRO A 9 0.44 -7.68 13.14
CA PRO A 9 -0.41 -6.71 12.46
C PRO A 9 0.40 -5.97 11.40
N PHE A 10 -0.16 -5.87 10.20
CA PHE A 10 0.34 -4.98 9.17
C PHE A 10 -0.11 -3.55 9.47
N SER A 11 0.67 -2.58 9.01
CA SER A 11 0.27 -1.18 8.98
C SER A 11 0.64 -0.58 7.63
N VAL A 12 0.07 0.59 7.32
CA VAL A 12 0.37 1.31 6.09
C VAL A 12 0.68 2.76 6.38
N VAL A 13 1.54 3.33 5.54
CA VAL A 13 1.94 4.74 5.61
C VAL A 13 1.86 5.33 4.22
N PHE A 14 1.16 6.45 4.07
CA PHE A 14 1.28 7.30 2.89
C PHE A 14 2.27 8.41 3.20
N GLU A 15 3.28 8.56 2.34
CA GLU A 15 4.30 9.60 2.38
C GLU A 15 4.15 10.50 1.16
N ASP A 16 4.18 11.81 1.43
CA ASP A 16 4.35 12.85 0.43
C ASP A 16 5.61 13.64 0.82
N ASP A 17 6.67 13.52 0.03
CA ASP A 17 7.94 14.21 0.27
C ASP A 17 8.04 15.56 -0.46
N GLY A 18 6.98 15.97 -1.19
CA GLY A 18 6.93 17.17 -2.01
C GLY A 18 7.44 16.99 -3.45
N GLU A 19 8.01 15.83 -3.79
CA GLU A 19 8.44 15.46 -5.14
C GLU A 19 7.74 14.20 -5.64
N THR A 20 7.56 13.20 -4.77
CA THR A 20 6.92 11.92 -5.05
C THR A 20 5.99 11.50 -3.90
N GLY A 21 4.95 10.76 -4.26
CA GLY A 21 4.04 10.12 -3.31
C GLY A 21 4.27 8.61 -3.29
N TYR A 22 4.47 8.05 -2.10
CA TYR A 22 4.61 6.61 -1.89
C TYR A 22 3.65 6.08 -0.83
N PHE A 23 3.17 4.86 -1.06
CA PHE A 23 2.37 4.11 -0.11
C PHE A 23 3.11 2.85 0.31
N TYR A 24 3.42 2.75 1.60
CA TYR A 24 4.22 1.67 2.16
C TYR A 24 3.38 0.72 2.98
N ALA A 25 3.67 -0.57 2.85
CA ALA A 25 3.21 -1.60 3.77
C ALA A 25 4.33 -1.88 4.78
N HIS A 26 3.99 -1.88 6.07
CA HIS A 26 4.91 -2.20 7.16
C HIS A 26 4.43 -3.43 7.91
N ARG A 27 5.38 -4.17 8.50
CA ARG A 27 5.14 -5.18 9.53
C ARG A 27 5.98 -4.88 10.75
N TRP A 28 5.50 -5.20 11.93
CA TRP A 28 6.39 -5.25 13.09
C TRP A 28 7.38 -6.39 12.91
N ASN A 29 8.66 -6.14 13.17
CA ASN A 29 9.70 -7.16 13.17
C ASN A 29 10.14 -7.40 14.62
N THR A 30 9.69 -8.50 15.21
CA THR A 30 10.00 -8.84 16.61
C THR A 30 11.47 -9.10 16.87
N ALA A 31 12.22 -9.60 15.89
CA ALA A 31 13.65 -9.89 16.06
C ALA A 31 14.48 -8.61 16.12
N LEU A 32 14.08 -7.57 15.37
CA LEU A 32 14.78 -6.29 15.30
C LEU A 32 14.15 -5.20 16.17
N ALA A 33 12.98 -5.48 16.77
CA ALA A 33 12.18 -4.53 17.55
C ALA A 33 11.91 -3.20 16.82
N LEU A 34 11.57 -3.29 15.52
CA LEU A 34 11.28 -2.13 14.66
C LEU A 34 10.18 -2.43 13.64
N TRP A 35 9.60 -1.39 13.06
CA TRP A 35 8.73 -1.50 11.90
C TRP A 35 9.55 -1.67 10.63
N GLU A 36 9.31 -2.75 9.91
CA GLU A 36 9.98 -3.10 8.67
C GLU A 36 9.05 -2.82 7.48
N ILE A 37 9.55 -2.08 6.48
CA ILE A 37 8.87 -1.93 5.19
C ILE A 37 8.90 -3.28 4.47
N VAL A 38 7.73 -3.78 4.11
CA VAL A 38 7.57 -5.08 3.42
C VAL A 38 7.26 -4.93 1.95
N ASP A 39 6.66 -3.81 1.56
CA ASP A 39 6.43 -3.44 0.16
C ASP A 39 6.24 -1.91 0.04
N ALA A 40 6.50 -1.38 -1.15
CA ALA A 40 6.37 0.03 -1.48
C ALA A 40 5.66 0.21 -2.82
N LEU A 41 4.74 1.18 -2.88
CA LEU A 41 3.92 1.49 -4.04
C LEU A 41 4.11 2.96 -4.43
N HIS A 42 4.56 3.20 -5.65
CA HIS A 42 4.61 4.54 -6.20
C HIS A 42 3.19 5.00 -6.57
N VAL A 43 2.80 6.17 -6.07
CA VAL A 43 1.48 6.77 -6.23
C VAL A 43 1.50 7.86 -7.30
N TYR A 44 2.39 8.84 -7.18
CA TYR A 44 2.56 9.92 -8.16
C TYR A 44 3.96 10.54 -8.11
N ASN A 45 4.38 11.18 -9.21
CA ASN A 45 5.38 12.24 -9.18
C ASN A 45 4.67 13.59 -9.25
N VAL A 46 5.08 14.57 -8.44
CA VAL A 46 4.48 15.91 -8.42
C VAL A 46 4.60 16.61 -9.76
N GLU A 47 5.61 16.28 -10.58
CA GLU A 47 5.74 16.80 -11.94
C GLU A 47 4.65 16.32 -12.91
N ASP A 48 4.07 15.14 -12.66
CA ASP A 48 3.01 14.54 -13.47
C ASP A 48 1.60 14.98 -13.03
N VAL A 49 1.48 15.64 -11.87
CA VAL A 49 0.20 16.11 -11.33
C VAL A 49 -0.14 17.50 -11.89
N VAL A 50 -1.09 17.53 -12.82
CA VAL A 50 -1.51 18.74 -13.57
C VAL A 50 -1.96 19.87 -12.65
N ASP A 51 -2.74 19.56 -11.63
CA ASP A 51 -3.37 20.49 -10.71
C ASP A 51 -2.72 20.47 -9.32
N ARG A 52 -1.42 20.19 -9.23
CA ARG A 52 -0.61 20.10 -7.99
C ARG A 52 -0.68 21.30 -7.03
N GLN A 53 -1.32 22.40 -7.42
CA GLN A 53 -1.55 23.58 -6.57
C GLN A 53 -2.93 23.55 -5.88
N VAL A 54 -3.81 22.63 -6.29
CA VAL A 54 -5.12 22.40 -5.70
C VAL A 54 -4.97 21.41 -4.55
N PRO A 55 -5.48 21.72 -3.35
CA PRO A 55 -5.48 20.76 -2.25
C PRO A 55 -6.21 19.48 -2.61
N ALA A 56 -5.61 18.32 -2.30
CA ALA A 56 -6.22 17.02 -2.46
C ALA A 56 -6.64 16.43 -1.10
N GLU A 57 -7.72 15.66 -1.09
CA GLU A 57 -8.13 14.88 0.06
C GLU A 57 -7.52 13.47 -0.01
N VAL A 58 -6.85 13.06 1.07
CA VAL A 58 -6.26 11.73 1.20
C VAL A 58 -7.04 10.92 2.23
N LYS A 59 -7.43 9.69 1.86
CA LYS A 59 -8.08 8.73 2.75
C LYS A 59 -7.38 7.38 2.66
N ILE A 60 -7.22 6.73 3.81
CA ILE A 60 -6.80 5.33 3.88
C ILE A 60 -7.98 4.51 4.39
N GLY A 61 -8.42 3.56 3.56
CA GLY A 61 -9.47 2.60 3.90
C GLY A 61 -8.87 1.25 4.29
N TRP A 62 -9.55 0.56 5.20
CA TRP A 62 -9.24 -0.82 5.59
C TRP A 62 -10.46 -1.71 5.36
N SER A 63 -10.23 -2.94 4.91
CA SER A 63 -11.29 -3.96 4.91
C SER A 63 -11.69 -4.29 6.36
N ARG A 64 -12.92 -4.77 6.56
CA ARG A 64 -13.47 -5.04 7.91
C ARG A 64 -12.71 -6.12 8.69
N ASP A 65 -11.98 -6.97 7.99
CA ASP A 65 -11.14 -8.03 8.53
C ASP A 65 -9.67 -7.61 8.67
N ASP A 66 -9.35 -6.33 8.47
CA ASP A 66 -8.01 -5.74 8.50
C ASP A 66 -7.01 -6.38 7.52
N ALA A 67 -7.50 -7.19 6.56
CA ALA A 67 -6.68 -7.98 5.65
C ALA A 67 -6.23 -7.21 4.42
N LYS A 68 -6.85 -6.05 4.13
CA LYS A 68 -6.52 -5.23 2.97
C LYS A 68 -6.61 -3.75 3.32
N ALA A 69 -5.76 -2.96 2.68
CA ALA A 69 -5.75 -1.51 2.82
C ALA A 69 -5.73 -0.83 1.44
N VAL A 70 -6.36 0.33 1.33
CA VAL A 70 -6.44 1.10 0.08
C VAL A 70 -6.19 2.58 0.36
N LEU A 71 -5.43 3.22 -0.52
CA LEU A 71 -5.20 4.66 -0.56
C LEU A 71 -6.13 5.30 -1.60
N PHE A 72 -6.92 6.26 -1.17
CA PHE A 72 -7.70 7.14 -2.02
C PHE A 72 -7.12 8.55 -2.02
N ILE A 73 -7.06 9.15 -3.21
CA ILE A 73 -6.82 10.58 -3.40
C ILE A 73 -8.01 11.13 -4.18
N ASN A 74 -8.71 12.13 -3.62
CA ASN A 74 -9.94 12.70 -4.18
C ASN A 74 -10.97 11.62 -4.56
N ASP A 75 -11.21 10.68 -3.63
CA ASP A 75 -12.13 9.54 -3.77
C ASP A 75 -11.79 8.56 -4.92
N GLN A 76 -10.61 8.69 -5.54
CA GLN A 76 -10.11 7.75 -6.54
C GLN A 76 -9.06 6.83 -5.91
N ALA A 77 -9.23 5.52 -6.07
CA ALA A 77 -8.25 4.55 -5.60
C ALA A 77 -6.94 4.70 -6.40
N GLN A 78 -5.82 4.81 -5.68
CA GLN A 78 -4.49 5.02 -6.26
C GLN A 78 -3.55 3.84 -6.02
N ALA A 79 -3.63 3.26 -4.84
CA ALA A 79 -2.79 2.16 -4.41
C ALA A 79 -3.50 1.28 -3.40
N ALA A 80 -3.16 -0.01 -3.33
CA ALA A 80 -3.79 -0.94 -2.39
C ALA A 80 -2.87 -2.10 -2.03
N PHE A 81 -3.11 -2.71 -0.87
CA PHE A 81 -2.43 -3.90 -0.39
C PHE A 81 -3.45 -5.00 -0.05
N ASP A 82 -3.17 -6.23 -0.48
CA ASP A 82 -3.82 -7.46 -0.06
C ASP A 82 -2.79 -8.31 0.71
N PHE A 83 -2.84 -8.24 2.04
CA PHE A 83 -1.82 -8.85 2.90
C PHE A 83 -1.81 -10.39 2.82
N PRO A 84 -2.95 -11.10 2.88
CA PRO A 84 -2.99 -12.55 2.69
C PRO A 84 -2.43 -13.00 1.34
N GLY A 85 -2.75 -12.25 0.27
CA GLY A 85 -2.26 -12.51 -1.08
C GLY A 85 -0.82 -12.07 -1.33
N LYS A 86 -0.21 -11.32 -0.39
CA LYS A 86 1.07 -10.61 -0.52
C LYS A 86 1.15 -9.83 -1.83
N CYS A 87 0.10 -9.08 -2.13
CA CYS A 87 0.03 -8.26 -3.34
C CYS A 87 -0.06 -6.79 -2.97
N GLY A 88 0.74 -5.97 -3.63
CA GLY A 88 0.49 -4.54 -3.70
C GLY A 88 0.09 -4.16 -5.12
N TYR A 89 -0.82 -3.20 -5.24
CA TYR A 89 -1.39 -2.73 -6.49
C TYR A 89 -1.19 -1.23 -6.56
N CYS A 90 -0.64 -0.71 -7.66
CA CYS A 90 -0.59 0.71 -7.93
C CYS A 90 -0.67 0.95 -9.43
N ARG A 91 -1.15 2.13 -9.83
CA ARG A 91 -1.35 2.49 -11.24
C ARG A 91 -0.06 2.47 -12.07
N SER A 92 1.08 2.71 -11.43
CA SER A 92 2.39 2.75 -12.09
C SER A 92 3.08 1.38 -12.20
N GLU A 93 2.55 0.34 -11.52
CA GLU A 93 3.19 -0.98 -11.38
C GLU A 93 4.64 -0.91 -10.84
N PHE A 94 4.99 0.19 -10.19
CA PHE A 94 6.33 0.49 -9.70
C PHE A 94 6.32 0.78 -8.18
N PRO A 95 7.40 0.49 -7.46
CA PRO A 95 8.52 -0.37 -7.86
C PRO A 95 8.12 -1.84 -7.97
N ALA A 96 8.97 -2.61 -8.65
CA ALA A 96 8.95 -4.06 -8.50
C ALA A 96 9.24 -4.41 -7.03
N PRO A 97 8.53 -5.39 -6.44
CA PRO A 97 8.78 -5.80 -5.07
C PRO A 97 10.20 -6.29 -4.89
N ALA A 98 10.73 -6.19 -3.67
CA ALA A 98 12.06 -6.70 -3.36
C ALA A 98 12.19 -8.19 -3.73
N ARG A 99 13.35 -8.56 -4.28
CA ARG A 99 13.66 -9.96 -4.60
C ARG A 99 13.52 -10.81 -3.35
N ASP A 100 12.92 -11.99 -3.49
CA ASP A 100 12.70 -12.96 -2.41
C ASP A 100 11.80 -12.51 -1.25
N SER A 101 11.13 -11.35 -1.37
CA SER A 101 10.15 -10.87 -0.37
C SER A 101 8.87 -11.71 -0.30
N GLY A 102 8.57 -12.45 -1.37
CA GLY A 102 7.31 -13.14 -1.57
C GLY A 102 6.13 -12.22 -1.94
N TRP A 103 6.38 -10.91 -2.02
CA TRP A 103 5.40 -9.94 -2.50
C TRP A 103 5.33 -9.91 -4.02
N ARG A 104 4.15 -9.58 -4.54
CA ARG A 104 3.86 -9.48 -5.97
C ARG A 104 3.31 -8.10 -6.29
N ARG A 105 3.55 -7.67 -7.53
CA ARG A 105 2.96 -6.46 -8.14
C ARG A 105 2.12 -6.87 -9.35
N PRO A 106 0.87 -7.31 -9.15
CA PRO A 106 -0.05 -7.52 -10.26
C PRO A 106 -0.37 -6.19 -10.96
N ALA A 107 -0.79 -6.27 -12.22
CA ALA A 107 -1.28 -5.12 -12.96
C ALA A 107 -2.52 -4.52 -12.27
N TRP A 108 -2.65 -3.20 -12.32
CA TRP A 108 -3.86 -2.53 -11.83
C TRP A 108 -5.04 -2.85 -12.76
N SER A 109 -6.21 -3.11 -12.18
CA SER A 109 -7.47 -3.28 -12.92
C SER A 109 -8.64 -2.68 -12.15
N ASP A 110 -9.73 -2.38 -12.84
CA ASP A 110 -10.96 -1.88 -12.21
C ASP A 110 -11.56 -2.89 -11.21
N GLU A 111 -11.22 -4.17 -11.35
CA GLU A 111 -11.59 -5.21 -10.36
C GLU A 111 -10.93 -4.95 -9.01
N VAL A 112 -9.71 -4.37 -8.99
CA VAL A 112 -9.03 -3.96 -7.75
C VAL A 112 -9.86 -2.89 -7.04
N GLU A 113 -10.49 -1.96 -7.76
CA GLU A 113 -11.37 -0.95 -7.15
C GLU A 113 -12.58 -1.62 -6.46
N GLY A 114 -13.09 -2.71 -7.03
CA GLY A 114 -14.15 -3.54 -6.44
C GLY A 114 -13.74 -4.39 -5.23
N LEU A 115 -12.44 -4.60 -4.99
CA LEU A 115 -11.95 -5.34 -3.80
C LEU A 115 -12.13 -4.56 -2.49
N PHE A 116 -12.35 -3.24 -2.58
CA PHE A 116 -12.35 -2.32 -1.45
C PHE A 116 -13.62 -1.45 -1.34
N ALA A 117 -14.63 -1.73 -2.19
CA ALA A 117 -15.94 -1.05 -2.20
C ALA A 117 -16.97 -1.71 -1.26
#